data_AF-A0ABD0RSJ2-F1
#
_entry.id   AF-A0ABD0RSJ2-F1
#
_cell.length_a   1.000
_cell.length_b   1.000
_cell.length_c   1.000
_cell.angle_alpha   90.00
_cell.angle_beta   90.00
_cell.angle_gamma   90.00
#
_symmetry.space_group_name_H-M   'P 1'
#
loop_
_entity.id
_entity.type
_entity.pdbx_description
1 polymer ?
#
loop_
_entity_poly.entity_id
_entity_poly.type
_entity_poly.pdbx_seq_one_letter_code
_entity_poly.pdbx_strand_id
1 'polypeptide(L)'
;LLKDILQDVGTQHQYPEPFYLAILLLWPGKDVKSTGIKTYVDKIRSSARKNLSHMYRTRSTIAHFFLGTSEGIQRLVTKVSLDRSENVSTVKNRNILWQTGEIFKETPINSKLLRVSGTIEQGEVFTEYGNLKIPLRPAFLGGVRSGYSTENVSFYIGFAMDGPLAYDIQYEDDR
;
A
#
# COMPACT_ATOMS: atom_id res chain seq x y z
N LEU A 1 18.20 14.62 -7.91
CA LEU A 1 17.44 15.58 -7.08
C LEU A 1 16.67 14.91 -5.94
N LEU A 2 15.59 14.14 -6.17
CA LEU A 2 14.83 13.53 -5.05
C LEU A 2 15.67 12.56 -4.20
N LYS A 3 16.45 11.68 -4.84
CA LYS A 3 17.35 10.76 -4.12
C LYS A 3 18.37 11.54 -3.27
N ASP A 4 18.88 12.64 -3.81
CA ASP A 4 19.85 13.51 -3.14
C ASP A 4 19.20 14.23 -1.95
N ILE A 5 17.97 14.75 -2.12
CA ILE A 5 17.17 15.34 -1.03
C ILE A 5 16.87 14.30 0.06
N LEU A 6 16.54 13.06 -0.31
CA LEU A 6 16.27 11.99 0.66
C LEU A 6 17.55 11.49 1.35
N GLN A 7 18.71 11.58 0.69
CA GLN A 7 20.01 11.35 1.31
C GLN A 7 20.36 12.49 2.29
N ASP A 8 20.07 13.73 1.93
CA ASP A 8 20.34 14.94 2.72
C ASP A 8 19.43 15.05 3.95
N VAL A 9 18.13 14.78 3.79
CA VAL A 9 17.16 14.59 4.89
C VAL A 9 17.58 13.43 5.80
N GLY A 10 18.32 12.46 5.24
CA GLY A 10 18.77 11.26 5.90
C GLY A 10 17.62 10.37 6.37
N THR A 11 17.96 9.30 7.07
CA THR A 11 16.96 8.40 7.69
C THR A 11 16.57 8.84 9.10
N GLN A 12 17.01 10.02 9.56
CA GLN A 12 16.81 10.51 10.92
C GLN A 12 15.67 11.54 11.05
N HIS A 13 14.99 11.86 9.95
CA HIS A 13 13.87 12.78 10.01
C HIS A 13 12.74 12.23 10.90
N GLN A 14 12.25 13.06 11.80
CA GLN A 14 11.25 12.65 12.79
C GLN A 14 9.85 12.46 12.19
N TYR A 15 9.53 13.06 11.05
CA TYR A 15 8.19 13.12 10.49
C TYR A 15 7.99 12.12 9.31
N PRO A 16 6.77 11.58 9.11
CA PRO A 16 6.50 10.55 8.10
C PRO A 16 6.43 11.05 6.65
N GLU A 17 6.16 12.32 6.40
CA GLU A 17 5.86 12.91 5.08
C GLU A 17 7.00 12.74 4.05
N PRO A 18 8.29 12.96 4.39
CA PRO A 18 9.38 12.72 3.45
C PRO A 18 9.47 11.25 3.05
N PHE A 19 9.24 10.34 4.00
CA PHE A 19 9.22 8.90 3.74
C PHE A 19 8.00 8.50 2.91
N TYR A 20 6.86 9.16 3.11
CA TYR A 20 5.67 8.98 2.27
C TYR A 20 5.95 9.33 0.81
N LEU A 21 6.55 10.49 0.56
CA LEU A 21 6.96 10.91 -0.78
C LEU A 21 8.00 9.96 -1.39
N ALA A 22 8.98 9.52 -0.58
CA ALA A 22 9.98 8.55 -1.01
C ALA A 22 9.32 7.23 -1.47
N ILE A 23 8.36 6.71 -0.71
CA ILE A 23 7.66 5.46 -1.04
C ILE A 23 6.84 5.61 -2.33
N LEU A 24 6.11 6.72 -2.51
CA LEU A 24 5.34 6.96 -3.74
C LEU A 24 6.24 6.98 -4.99
N LEU A 25 7.35 7.71 -4.91
CA LEU A 25 8.20 8.00 -6.06
C LEU A 25 9.22 6.88 -6.33
N LEU A 26 9.62 6.12 -5.30
CA LEU A 26 10.66 5.10 -5.38
C LEU A 26 10.13 3.67 -5.20
N TRP A 27 8.81 3.44 -5.15
CA TRP A 27 8.26 2.08 -5.16
C TRP A 27 8.87 1.27 -6.32
N PRO A 28 9.25 0.00 -6.14
CA PRO A 28 9.77 -0.79 -7.24
C PRO A 28 8.69 -1.04 -8.30
N GLY A 29 9.12 -1.06 -9.56
CA GLY A 29 8.32 -1.51 -10.72
C GLY A 29 8.94 -2.79 -11.29
N LYS A 30 8.41 -3.29 -12.42
CA LYS A 30 8.94 -4.52 -13.05
C LYS A 30 10.43 -4.42 -13.39
N ASP A 31 10.89 -3.24 -13.81
CA ASP A 31 12.26 -2.99 -14.26
C ASP A 31 13.11 -2.16 -13.29
N VAL A 32 12.53 -1.72 -12.16
CA VAL A 32 13.20 -0.75 -11.26
C VAL A 32 13.75 -1.46 -10.03
N LYS A 33 15.08 -1.61 -9.97
CA LYS A 33 15.80 -1.97 -8.73
C LYS A 33 15.80 -0.78 -7.78
N SER A 34 14.81 -0.73 -6.90
CA SER A 34 14.70 0.30 -5.86
C SER A 34 15.55 -0.06 -4.64
N THR A 35 16.79 0.43 -4.60
CA THR A 35 17.62 0.30 -3.40
C THR A 35 17.11 1.23 -2.30
N GLY A 36 16.69 0.68 -1.16
CA GLY A 36 16.34 1.46 0.04
C GLY A 36 14.83 1.62 0.33
N ILE A 37 13.94 1.12 -0.53
CA ILE A 37 12.48 1.22 -0.30
C ILE A 37 12.05 0.60 1.04
N LYS A 38 12.64 -0.54 1.41
CA LYS A 38 12.39 -1.18 2.71
C LYS A 38 12.72 -0.24 3.87
N THR A 39 13.83 0.48 3.78
CA THR A 39 14.23 1.46 4.79
C THR A 39 13.21 2.59 4.92
N TYR A 40 12.69 3.10 3.80
CA TYR A 40 11.65 4.13 3.84
C TYR A 40 10.34 3.60 4.43
N VAL A 41 9.96 2.36 4.13
CA VAL A 41 8.79 1.67 4.73
C VAL A 41 8.96 1.51 6.24
N ASP A 42 10.15 1.10 6.70
CA ASP A 42 10.43 0.94 8.14
C ASP A 42 10.41 2.31 8.85
N LYS A 43 10.89 3.37 8.19
CA LYS A 43 10.94 4.74 8.73
C LYS A 43 9.58 5.44 8.75
N ILE A 44 8.74 5.30 7.72
CA ILE A 44 7.39 5.85 7.77
C ILE A 44 6.56 5.18 8.87
N ARG A 45 6.67 3.85 9.02
CA ARG A 45 5.93 3.11 10.05
C ARG A 45 6.33 3.50 11.47
N SER A 46 7.62 3.74 11.71
CA SER A 46 8.12 4.13 13.04
C SER A 46 7.82 5.60 13.36
N SER A 47 8.04 6.51 12.41
CA SER A 47 7.72 7.94 12.56
C SER A 47 6.21 8.18 12.70
N ALA A 48 5.37 7.50 11.91
CA ALA A 48 3.92 7.61 12.04
C ALA A 48 3.42 7.06 13.38
N ARG A 49 3.95 5.94 13.88
CA ARG A 49 3.64 5.45 15.23
C ARG A 49 4.01 6.47 16.32
N LYS A 50 5.14 7.16 16.18
CA LYS A 50 5.57 8.18 17.15
C LYS A 50 4.69 9.44 17.11
N ASN A 51 4.44 9.98 15.92
CA ASN A 51 3.84 11.32 15.77
C ASN A 51 2.32 11.30 15.59
N LEU A 52 1.77 10.20 15.08
CA LEU A 52 0.36 10.11 14.66
C LEU A 52 -0.41 9.01 15.41
N SER A 53 0.18 8.37 16.42
CA SER A 53 -0.48 7.32 17.22
C SER A 53 -1.81 7.78 17.85
N HIS A 54 -1.92 9.05 18.25
CA HIS A 54 -3.15 9.60 18.79
C HIS A 54 -4.29 9.64 17.74
N MET A 55 -3.96 9.83 16.46
CA MET A 55 -4.92 9.82 15.36
C MET A 55 -5.32 8.40 14.94
N TYR A 56 -4.40 7.44 15.06
CA TYR A 56 -4.58 6.06 14.57
C TYR A 56 -5.11 5.07 15.61
N ARG A 57 -5.29 5.49 16.87
CA ARG A 57 -5.87 4.65 17.93
C ARG A 57 -7.30 4.19 17.66
N THR A 58 -8.02 4.84 16.74
CA THR A 58 -9.45 4.56 16.49
C THR A 58 -9.77 4.19 15.04
N ARG A 59 -8.88 4.45 14.08
CA ARG A 59 -9.12 4.20 12.64
C ARG A 59 -7.84 3.81 11.91
N SER A 60 -7.92 2.78 11.06
CA SER A 60 -6.87 2.49 10.09
C SER A 60 -6.73 3.64 9.10
N THR A 61 -5.49 3.95 8.73
CA THR A 61 -5.18 5.01 7.77
C THR A 61 -5.66 4.62 6.39
N ILE A 62 -6.19 5.59 5.64
CA ILE A 62 -6.71 5.37 4.29
C ILE A 62 -5.59 5.65 3.28
N ALA A 63 -5.50 4.81 2.25
CA ALA A 63 -4.64 5.08 1.12
C ALA A 63 -5.15 6.25 0.27
N HIS A 64 -4.28 7.20 -0.05
CA HIS A 64 -4.61 8.33 -0.93
C HIS A 64 -4.24 8.04 -2.39
N PHE A 65 -3.23 7.20 -2.59
CA PHE A 65 -2.80 6.69 -3.89
C PHE A 65 -2.81 5.16 -3.89
N PHE A 66 -3.01 4.59 -5.06
CA PHE A 66 -2.92 3.16 -5.32
C PHE A 66 -1.91 2.89 -6.42
N LEU A 67 -1.29 1.71 -6.38
CA LEU A 67 -0.41 1.25 -7.42
C LEU A 67 -1.21 0.82 -8.65
N GLY A 68 -1.00 1.51 -9.75
CA GLY A 68 -1.61 1.28 -11.05
C GLY A 68 -0.75 0.46 -12.00
N THR A 69 -1.33 0.11 -13.14
CA THR A 69 -0.70 -0.73 -14.18
C THR A 69 0.30 0.01 -15.07
N SER A 70 0.21 1.34 -15.12
CA SER A 70 1.17 2.20 -15.83
C SER A 70 2.56 2.20 -15.17
N GLU A 71 3.57 2.71 -15.87
CA GLU A 71 4.92 2.89 -15.34
C GLU A 71 5.21 4.35 -14.93
N GLY A 72 6.35 4.56 -14.26
CA GLY A 72 6.78 5.89 -13.83
C GLY A 72 5.80 6.54 -12.84
N ILE A 73 5.59 7.86 -12.95
CA ILE A 73 4.68 8.58 -12.06
C ILE A 73 3.20 8.26 -12.31
N GLN A 74 2.85 7.86 -13.55
CA GLN A 74 1.48 7.56 -13.96
C GLN A 74 0.92 6.29 -13.31
N ARG A 75 1.79 5.48 -12.69
CA ARG A 75 1.38 4.36 -11.86
C ARG A 75 0.68 4.80 -10.57
N LEU A 76 0.79 6.06 -10.15
CA LEU A 76 0.15 6.53 -8.92
C LEU A 76 -1.29 6.96 -9.22
N VAL A 77 -2.24 6.06 -8.96
CA VAL A 77 -3.66 6.32 -9.19
C VAL A 77 -4.27 6.91 -7.94
N THR A 78 -4.85 8.11 -8.02
CA THR A 78 -5.46 8.76 -6.86
C THR A 78 -6.76 8.06 -6.46
N LYS A 79 -7.00 7.88 -5.16
CA LYS A 79 -8.29 7.40 -4.65
C LYS A 79 -9.45 8.26 -5.15
N VAL A 80 -9.25 9.58 -5.22
CA VAL A 80 -10.27 10.52 -5.72
C VAL A 80 -10.65 10.23 -7.18
N SER A 81 -9.68 9.90 -8.04
CA SER A 81 -9.98 9.52 -9.43
C SER A 81 -10.75 8.19 -9.54
N LEU A 82 -10.48 7.26 -8.62
CA LEU A 82 -11.17 5.97 -8.53
C LEU A 82 -12.60 6.16 -8.02
N ASP A 83 -12.80 6.98 -6.98
CA ASP A 83 -14.12 7.31 -6.42
C ASP A 83 -15.03 8.05 -7.42
N ARG A 84 -14.44 8.71 -8.42
CA ARG A 84 -15.17 9.40 -9.51
C ARG A 84 -15.46 8.51 -10.71
N SER A 85 -15.00 7.27 -10.73
CA SER A 85 -15.27 6.35 -11.83
C SER A 85 -16.76 6.04 -11.96
N GLU A 86 -17.17 5.67 -13.18
CA GLU A 86 -18.52 5.20 -13.45
C GLU A 86 -18.88 4.05 -12.52
N ASN A 87 -20.16 3.94 -12.14
CA ASN A 87 -20.69 2.99 -11.15
C ASN A 87 -20.19 3.16 -9.71
N VAL A 88 -19.05 3.81 -9.46
CA VAL A 88 -18.54 4.07 -8.10
C VAL A 88 -19.02 5.43 -7.56
N SER A 89 -19.15 6.43 -8.42
CA SER A 89 -19.49 7.80 -8.02
C SER A 89 -20.87 7.91 -7.35
N THR A 90 -21.81 7.04 -7.71
CA THR A 90 -23.19 7.00 -7.20
C THR A 90 -23.37 6.14 -5.95
N VAL A 91 -22.35 5.37 -5.55
CA VAL A 91 -22.45 4.41 -4.45
C VAL A 91 -22.30 5.12 -3.10
N LYS A 92 -23.24 4.84 -2.18
CA LYS A 92 -23.19 5.30 -0.79
C LYS A 92 -22.18 4.45 0.00
N ASN A 93 -21.65 4.98 1.09
CA ASN A 93 -20.73 4.27 2.00
C ASN A 93 -19.45 3.72 1.34
N ARG A 94 -18.89 4.43 0.35
CA ARG A 94 -17.64 4.03 -0.34
C ARG A 94 -16.51 3.62 0.60
N ASN A 95 -16.34 4.30 1.74
CA ASN A 95 -15.30 3.97 2.71
C ASN A 95 -15.42 2.53 3.25
N ILE A 96 -16.64 2.01 3.42
CA ILE A 96 -16.88 0.62 3.81
C ILE A 96 -16.45 -0.31 2.68
N LEU A 97 -16.80 -0.01 1.42
CA LEU A 97 -16.43 -0.83 0.27
C LEU A 97 -14.92 -0.89 0.02
N TRP A 98 -14.22 0.22 0.28
CA TRP A 98 -12.75 0.25 0.29
C TRP A 98 -12.16 -0.62 1.40
N GLN A 99 -12.79 -0.64 2.57
CA GLN A 99 -12.35 -1.44 3.70
C GLN A 99 -12.61 -2.93 3.49
N THR A 100 -13.80 -3.31 3.00
CA THR A 100 -14.19 -4.72 2.78
C THR A 100 -13.58 -5.31 1.52
N GLY A 101 -13.09 -4.48 0.61
CA GLY A 101 -12.54 -4.91 -0.68
C GLY A 101 -13.58 -5.05 -1.79
N GLU A 102 -14.87 -4.84 -1.50
CA GLU A 102 -15.95 -4.93 -2.50
C GLU A 102 -15.74 -3.96 -3.68
N ILE A 103 -15.09 -2.82 -3.42
CA ILE A 103 -14.79 -1.83 -4.46
C ILE A 103 -13.91 -2.38 -5.60
N PHE A 104 -13.11 -3.41 -5.34
CA PHE A 104 -12.18 -3.97 -6.33
C PHE A 104 -12.85 -4.97 -7.28
N LYS A 105 -14.12 -5.32 -7.06
CA LYS A 105 -14.92 -6.11 -8.01
C LYS A 105 -15.36 -5.25 -9.21
N GLU A 106 -15.40 -3.94 -9.04
CA GLU A 106 -15.79 -2.99 -10.08
C GLU A 106 -14.71 -2.90 -11.17
N THR A 107 -15.10 -3.21 -12.41
CA THR A 107 -14.20 -3.13 -13.58
C THR A 107 -13.51 -1.75 -13.73
N PRO A 108 -14.20 -0.61 -13.51
CA PRO A 108 -13.57 0.72 -13.55
C PRO A 108 -12.45 0.94 -12.51
N ILE A 109 -12.38 0.09 -11.48
CA ILE A 109 -11.39 0.13 -10.41
C ILE A 109 -10.26 -0.86 -10.71
N ASN A 110 -10.56 -2.17 -10.82
CA ASN A 110 -9.51 -3.18 -10.96
C ASN A 110 -8.69 -3.04 -12.25
N SER A 111 -9.29 -2.59 -13.35
CA SER A 111 -8.58 -2.38 -14.63
C SER A 111 -7.48 -1.31 -14.56
N LYS A 112 -7.57 -0.39 -13.59
CA LYS A 112 -6.60 0.69 -13.38
C LYS A 112 -5.51 0.34 -12.37
N LEU A 113 -5.71 -0.72 -11.59
CA LEU A 113 -4.85 -1.08 -10.46
C LEU A 113 -4.01 -2.31 -10.77
N LEU A 114 -2.75 -2.27 -10.33
CA LEU A 114 -1.87 -3.42 -10.44
C LEU A 114 -2.12 -4.37 -9.28
N ARG A 115 -2.58 -5.58 -9.59
CA ARG A 115 -2.60 -6.69 -8.64
C ARG A 115 -1.19 -7.25 -8.53
N VAL A 116 -0.71 -7.39 -7.30
CA VAL A 116 0.61 -7.93 -6.99
C VAL A 116 0.48 -9.27 -6.27
N SER A 117 1.48 -10.13 -6.46
CA SER A 117 1.64 -11.35 -5.64
C SER A 117 2.54 -11.07 -4.44
N GLY A 118 2.42 -11.92 -3.44
CA GLY A 118 3.17 -11.83 -2.20
C GLY A 118 2.88 -12.99 -1.26
N THR A 119 3.37 -12.86 -0.03
CA THR A 119 3.17 -13.85 1.03
C THR A 119 2.58 -13.21 2.28
N ILE A 120 1.91 -14.01 3.09
CA ILE A 120 1.59 -13.67 4.47
C ILE A 120 2.46 -14.48 5.40
N GLU A 121 3.12 -13.81 6.34
CA GLU A 121 3.93 -14.43 7.38
C GLU A 121 3.62 -13.75 8.71
N GLN A 122 3.17 -14.54 9.69
CA GLN A 122 2.87 -14.06 11.05
C GLN A 122 1.90 -12.86 11.09
N GLY A 123 0.95 -12.80 10.16
CA GLY A 123 -0.03 -11.71 10.05
C GLY A 123 0.47 -10.43 9.40
N GLU A 124 1.72 -10.38 8.95
CA GLU A 124 2.22 -9.34 8.04
C GLU A 124 2.16 -9.80 6.58
N VAL A 125 1.85 -8.87 5.69
CA VAL A 125 1.83 -9.12 4.24
C VAL A 125 3.16 -8.66 3.67
N PHE A 126 3.73 -9.43 2.76
CA PHE A 126 4.96 -9.10 2.07
C PHE A 126 4.73 -9.14 0.56
N THR A 127 5.35 -8.21 -0.16
CA THR A 127 5.49 -8.29 -1.62
C THR A 127 6.96 -8.42 -1.97
N GLU A 128 7.24 -9.13 -3.05
CA GLU A 128 8.59 -9.41 -3.50
C GLU A 128 8.87 -8.74 -4.85
N TYR A 129 9.99 -8.01 -4.92
CA TYR A 129 10.49 -7.40 -6.14
C TYR A 129 11.95 -7.82 -6.33
N GLY A 130 12.18 -8.86 -7.12
CA GLY A 130 13.48 -9.51 -7.19
C GLY A 130 13.90 -10.00 -5.81
N ASN A 131 15.03 -9.50 -5.29
CA ASN A 131 15.53 -9.89 -3.97
C ASN A 131 14.99 -9.02 -2.82
N LEU A 132 14.08 -8.08 -3.10
CA LEU A 132 13.53 -7.17 -2.09
C LEU A 132 12.20 -7.71 -1.57
N LYS A 133 12.16 -8.01 -0.27
CA LYS A 133 10.94 -8.33 0.47
C LYS A 133 10.47 -7.09 1.24
N ILE A 134 9.32 -6.56 0.86
CA ILE A 134 8.80 -5.30 1.39
C ILE A 134 7.54 -5.58 2.20
N PRO A 135 7.46 -5.14 3.47
CA PRO A 135 6.30 -5.40 4.29
C PRO A 135 5.17 -4.39 4.01
N LEU A 136 3.93 -4.86 4.04
CA LEU A 136 2.69 -4.10 3.97
C LEU A 136 1.81 -4.46 5.17
N ARG A 137 1.00 -3.51 5.63
CA ARG A 137 -0.05 -3.83 6.60
C ARG A 137 -1.33 -4.20 5.86
N PRO A 138 -2.10 -5.19 6.33
CA PRO A 138 -3.45 -5.40 5.82
C PRO A 138 -4.30 -4.15 6.03
N ALA A 139 -5.00 -3.68 4.99
CA ALA A 139 -5.97 -2.60 5.11
C ALA A 139 -7.18 -3.01 5.96
N PHE A 140 -7.48 -4.31 5.97
CA PHE A 140 -8.53 -4.94 6.75
C PHE A 140 -8.03 -6.22 7.41
N LEU A 141 -7.91 -6.21 8.74
CA LEU A 141 -7.41 -7.35 9.52
C LEU A 141 -8.35 -8.56 9.49
N GLY A 142 -9.66 -8.34 9.31
CA GLY A 142 -10.65 -9.42 9.28
C GLY A 142 -10.52 -10.37 8.09
N GLY A 143 -9.76 -10.01 7.05
CA GLY A 143 -9.46 -10.87 5.90
C GLY A 143 -8.14 -11.64 6.03
N VAL A 144 -7.40 -11.47 7.13
CA VAL A 144 -6.12 -12.14 7.33
C VAL A 144 -6.31 -13.36 8.22
N ARG A 145 -5.91 -14.54 7.72
CA ARG A 145 -5.94 -15.79 8.46
C ARG A 145 -4.91 -15.72 9.59
N SER A 146 -5.32 -16.15 10.77
CA SER A 146 -4.42 -16.28 11.91
C SER A 146 -3.69 -17.62 11.83
N GLY A 147 -2.37 -17.61 11.70
CA GLY A 147 -1.57 -18.83 11.63
C GLY A 147 -0.08 -18.55 11.47
N TYR A 148 0.72 -19.61 11.63
CA TYR A 148 2.18 -19.57 11.42
C TYR A 148 2.59 -20.01 10.01
N SER A 149 1.63 -20.38 9.16
CA SER A 149 1.90 -20.80 7.79
C SER A 149 2.27 -19.60 6.91
N THR A 150 3.19 -19.84 5.97
CA THR A 150 3.46 -18.93 4.87
C THR A 150 2.47 -19.22 3.75
N GLU A 151 1.54 -18.29 3.52
CA GLU A 151 0.50 -18.43 2.50
C GLU A 151 0.78 -17.49 1.32
N ASN A 152 0.65 -18.00 0.09
CA ASN A 152 0.71 -17.17 -1.11
C ASN A 152 -0.59 -16.40 -1.27
N VAL A 153 -0.45 -15.11 -1.54
CA VAL A 153 -1.58 -14.19 -1.68
C VAL A 153 -1.37 -13.26 -2.85
N SER A 154 -2.48 -12.71 -3.34
CA SER A 154 -2.47 -11.53 -4.20
C SER A 154 -3.28 -10.41 -3.58
N PHE A 155 -2.93 -9.16 -3.89
CA PHE A 155 -3.58 -7.97 -3.32
C PHE A 155 -3.32 -6.73 -4.17
N TYR A 156 -4.03 -5.63 -3.88
CA TYR A 156 -3.71 -4.30 -4.40
C TYR A 156 -2.90 -3.50 -3.37
N ILE A 157 -1.96 -2.68 -3.85
CA ILE A 157 -1.15 -1.82 -2.98
C ILE A 157 -1.75 -0.42 -2.91
N GLY A 158 -2.03 0.04 -1.70
CA GLY A 158 -2.40 1.42 -1.40
C GLY A 158 -1.34 2.13 -0.55
N PHE A 159 -1.16 3.43 -0.76
CA PHE A 159 -0.18 4.25 -0.05
C PHE A 159 -0.86 5.22 0.91
N ALA A 160 -0.72 4.93 2.21
CA ALA A 160 -1.24 5.73 3.30
C ALA A 160 -0.10 6.51 4.00
N MET A 161 -0.45 7.54 4.77
CA MET A 161 0.51 8.44 5.43
C MET A 161 1.35 7.74 6.51
N ASP A 162 0.97 6.54 6.93
CA ASP A 162 1.70 5.70 7.88
C ASP A 162 2.32 4.45 7.24
N GLY A 163 2.27 4.33 5.91
CA GLY A 163 2.93 3.30 5.14
C GLY A 163 2.05 2.60 4.09
N PRO A 164 2.65 1.66 3.33
CA PRO A 164 1.93 0.89 2.34
C PRO A 164 0.95 -0.11 3.00
N LEU A 165 -0.19 -0.30 2.34
CA LEU A 165 -1.29 -1.15 2.73
C LEU A 165 -1.59 -2.18 1.65
N ALA A 166 -1.93 -3.40 2.07
CA ALA A 166 -2.45 -4.46 1.21
C ALA A 166 -3.98 -4.48 1.30
N TYR A 167 -4.64 -4.24 0.16
CA TYR A 167 -6.09 -4.24 0.01
C TYR A 167 -6.56 -5.48 -0.74
N ASP A 168 -7.78 -5.95 -0.40
CA ASP A 168 -8.43 -7.08 -1.07
C ASP A 168 -7.50 -8.29 -1.20
N ILE A 169 -6.97 -8.75 -0.06
CA ILE A 169 -6.08 -9.90 0.01
C ILE A 169 -6.87 -11.15 -0.39
N GLN A 170 -6.38 -11.88 -1.39
CA GLN A 170 -6.93 -13.15 -1.83
C GLN A 170 -5.85 -14.24 -1.72
N TYR A 171 -6.19 -15.36 -1.10
CA TYR A 171 -5.33 -16.53 -0.98
C TYR A 171 -5.32 -17.31 -2.29
N GLU A 172 -4.15 -17.76 -2.71
CA GLU A 172 -4.02 -18.52 -3.97
C GLU A 172 -4.63 -19.93 -3.85
N ASP A 173 -4.64 -20.52 -2.65
CA ASP A 173 -5.23 -21.84 -2.39
C ASP A 173 -6.77 -21.87 -2.47
N ASP A 174 -7.42 -20.70 -2.50
CA ASP A 174 -8.88 -20.58 -2.58
C ASP A 174 -9.40 -20.36 -4.03
N ARG A 175 -8.51 -20.39 -5.04
CA ARG A 175 -8.83 -20.15 -6.46
C ARG A 175 -9.09 -21.41 -7.27
#